data_AF-A0A1R3L031-F1
#
_entry.id   AF-A0A1R3L031-F1
#
_cell.length_a   1.000
_cell.length_b   1.000
_cell.length_c   1.000
_cell.angle_alpha   90.00
_cell.angle_beta   90.00
_cell.angle_gamma   90.00
#
_symmetry.space_group_name_H-M   'P 1'
#
loop_
_entity.id
_entity.type
_entity.pdbx_description
1 polymer ?
#
loop_
_entity_poly.entity_id
_entity_poly.type
_entity_poly.pdbx_seq_one_letter_code
_entity_poly.pdbx_strand_id
1 'polypeptide(L)' 'MESKPLTPPPPPPQDRKQACTCIKNVAGTIYDINYGLANALTGKCGVSIPYKISPSTDCKSVK' A
#
# COMPACT_ATOMS: atom_id res chain seq x y z
N MET A 1 7.39 -30.09 -13.98
CA MET A 1 6.64 -28.84 -14.21
C MET A 1 6.30 -28.24 -12.85
N GLU A 2 7.32 -27.74 -12.16
CA GLU A 2 7.10 -27.01 -10.92
C GLU A 2 6.55 -25.63 -11.27
N SER A 3 5.31 -25.39 -10.88
CA SER A 3 4.59 -24.14 -11.04
C SER A 3 5.32 -23.05 -10.25
N LYS A 4 6.35 -22.45 -10.85
CA LYS A 4 7.01 -21.23 -10.38
C LYS A 4 5.89 -20.24 -10.01
N PRO A 5 5.72 -19.83 -8.74
CA PRO A 5 4.69 -18.87 -8.40
C PRO A 5 4.96 -17.60 -9.23
N LEU A 6 3.95 -17.14 -9.97
CA LEU A 6 4.01 -15.95 -10.81
C LEU A 6 4.14 -14.65 -10.00
N THR A 7 4.17 -14.77 -8.68
CA THR A 7 4.27 -13.64 -7.75
C THR A 7 5.70 -13.53 -7.22
N PRO A 8 6.36 -12.37 -7.39
CA PRO A 8 7.62 -12.11 -6.72
C PRO A 8 7.46 -12.25 -5.19
N PRO A 9 8.55 -12.56 -4.46
CA PRO A 9 8.50 -12.61 -3.01
C PRO A 9 7.95 -11.28 -2.46
N PRO A 10 7.17 -11.32 -1.37
CA PRO A 10 6.62 -10.10 -0.79
C PRO A 10 7.76 -9.15 -0.42
N PRO A 11 7.59 -7.84 -0.65
CA PRO A 11 8.64 -6.86 -0.36
C PRO A 11 9.06 -6.92 1.11
N PRO A 12 10.34 -6.67 1.43
CA PRO A 12 10.82 -6.64 2.80
C PRO A 12 10.07 -5.57 3.61
N PRO A 13 10.01 -5.71 4.95
CA PRO A 13 9.30 -4.76 5.83
C PRO A 13 9.74 -3.30 5.61
N GLN A 14 11.02 -3.09 5.29
CA GLN A 14 11.56 -1.76 5.02
C GLN A 14 10.94 -1.12 3.76
N ASP A 15 10.81 -1.88 2.67
CA ASP A 15 10.20 -1.39 1.42
C ASP A 15 8.71 -1.11 1.63
N ARG A 16 8.02 -1.94 2.42
CA ARG A 16 6.61 -1.68 2.80
C ARG A 16 6.45 -0.38 3.59
N LYS A 17 7.37 -0.08 4.51
CA LYS A 17 7.40 1.18 5.27
C LYS A 17 7.68 2.39 4.39
N GLN A 18 8.61 2.25 3.44
CA GLN A 18 8.92 3.30 2.47
C GLN A 18 7.72 3.59 1.57
N ALA A 19 7.08 2.55 1.02
CA ALA A 19 5.87 2.68 0.22
C ALA A 19 4.74 3.36 1.03
N CYS A 20 4.51 2.94 2.28
CA CYS A 20 3.55 3.60 3.16
C CYS A 20 3.85 5.09 3.33
N THR A 21 5.12 5.44 3.58
CA THR A 21 5.53 6.83 3.78
C THR A 21 5.30 7.67 2.51
N CYS A 22 5.61 7.11 1.35
CA CYS A 22 5.36 7.74 0.06
C CYS A 22 3.86 8.03 -0.13
N ILE A 23 3.02 7.00 0.05
CA ILE A 23 1.56 7.12 -0.08
C ILE A 23 1.00 8.13 0.92
N LYS A 24 1.47 8.11 2.17
CA LYS A 24 1.06 9.06 3.21
C LYS A 24 1.34 10.51 2.81
N ASN A 25 2.53 10.79 2.29
CA ASN A 25 2.90 12.13 1.86
C ASN A 25 2.02 12.61 0.70
N VAL A 26 1.81 11.76 -0.30
CA VAL A 26 0.94 12.08 -1.45
C VAL A 26 -0.52 12.25 -1.02
N ALA A 27 -0.99 11.40 -0.11
CA ALA A 27 -2.32 11.49 0.48
C ALA A 27 -2.57 12.83 1.19
N GLY A 28 -1.52 13.49 1.71
CA GLY A 28 -1.62 14.81 2.35
C GLY A 28 -1.45 15.99 1.39
N THR A 29 -0.98 15.78 0.16
CA THR A 29 -0.75 16.85 -0.83
C THR A 29 -1.86 16.98 -1.86
N ILE A 30 -2.62 15.91 -2.11
CA ILE A 30 -3.75 15.93 -3.04
C ILE A 30 -5.00 16.43 -2.31
N TYR A 31 -5.39 17.67 -2.62
CA TYR A 31 -6.70 18.21 -2.20
C TYR A 31 -7.81 17.47 -2.97
N ASP A 32 -8.89 17.09 -2.26
CA ASP A 32 -10.05 16.34 -2.81
C ASP A 32 -9.81 14.86 -3.15
N ILE A 33 -8.83 14.20 -2.52
CA ILE A 33 -8.66 12.75 -2.72
C ILE A 33 -9.77 11.95 -2.02
N ASN A 34 -10.45 11.08 -2.77
CA ASN A 34 -11.40 10.12 -2.20
C ASN A 34 -10.66 8.89 -1.67
N TYR A 35 -10.35 8.89 -0.37
CA TYR A 35 -9.68 7.76 0.28
C TYR A 35 -10.48 6.45 0.20
N GLY A 36 -11.80 6.50 0.10
CA GLY A 36 -12.64 5.31 -0.08
C GLY A 36 -12.33 4.59 -1.39
N LEU A 37 -12.28 5.34 -2.49
CA LEU A 37 -11.89 4.82 -3.81
C LEU A 37 -10.42 4.38 -3.84
N ALA A 38 -9.53 5.14 -3.21
CA ALA A 38 -8.11 4.76 -3.13
C ALA A 38 -7.92 3.41 -2.42
N ASN A 39 -8.61 3.19 -1.29
CA ASN A 39 -8.57 1.90 -0.61
C ASN A 39 -9.17 0.77 -1.46
N ALA A 40 -10.25 1.04 -2.20
CA ALA A 40 -10.88 0.06 -3.09
C ALA A 40 -10.01 -0.35 -4.29
N LEU A 41 -9.12 0.53 -4.76
CA LEU A 41 -8.19 0.22 -5.87
C LEU A 41 -7.28 -0.96 -5.55
N THR A 42 -6.84 -1.09 -4.29
CA THR A 42 -5.95 -2.18 -3.88
C THR A 42 -6.60 -3.55 -4.13
N GLY A 43 -7.86 -3.71 -3.69
CA GLY A 43 -8.66 -4.90 -3.96
C GLY A 43 -8.93 -5.13 -5.45
N LYS A 44 -9.18 -4.07 -6.23
CA LYS A 44 -9.37 -4.18 -7.69
C LYS A 44 -8.11 -4.61 -8.44
N CYS A 45 -6.94 -4.20 -7.97
CA CYS A 45 -5.66 -4.62 -8.52
C CYS A 45 -5.20 -6.01 -8.03
N GLY A 46 -5.96 -6.67 -7.15
CA GLY A 46 -5.56 -7.93 -6.52
C GLY A 46 -4.37 -7.77 -5.57
N VAL A 47 -4.11 -6.54 -5.09
CA VAL A 47 -3.01 -6.22 -4.18
C VAL A 47 -3.58 -6.04 -2.79
N SER A 48 -3.13 -6.85 -1.84
CA SER A 48 -3.51 -6.70 -0.43
C SER A 48 -2.44 -5.90 0.31
N ILE A 49 -2.83 -4.74 0.85
CA ILE A 49 -1.94 -3.88 1.63
C ILE A 49 -2.39 -3.94 3.10
N PRO A 50 -1.50 -4.17 4.07
CA PRO A 50 -1.87 -4.32 5.48
C PRO A 50 -2.17 -2.97 6.18
N TYR A 51 -2.40 -1.89 5.43
CA TYR A 51 -2.70 -0.56 5.97
C TYR A 51 -3.67 0.19 5.06
N LYS A 52 -4.39 1.15 5.65
CA LYS A 52 -5.30 2.02 4.90
C LYS A 52 -4.53 3.14 4.21
N ILE A 53 -4.96 3.53 3.03
CA ILE A 53 -4.49 4.74 2.36
C ILE A 53 -5.14 5.92 3.06
N SER A 54 -4.39 6.59 3.91
CA SER A 54 -4.83 7.77 4.67
C SER A 54 -3.61 8.61 5.09
N PRO A 55 -3.75 9.95 5.19
CA PRO A 55 -2.67 10.83 5.64
C PRO A 55 -2.31 10.60 7.12
N SER A 56 -3.24 10.02 7.90
CA SER A 56 -3.04 9.67 9.31
C SER A 56 -2.51 8.25 9.52
N THR A 57 -2.18 7.51 8.46
CA THR A 57 -1.67 6.14 8.57
C THR A 57 -0.30 6.12 9.25
N ASP A 58 -0.13 5.25 10.24
CA ASP A 58 1.13 5.09 10.96
C ASP A 58 2.05 4.08 10.25
N CYS A 59 2.97 4.61 9.46
CA CYS A 59 3.90 3.81 8.67
C CYS A 59 4.98 3.09 9.50
N LYS A 60 5.14 3.43 10.78
CA LYS A 60 6.14 2.77 11.64
C LYS A 60 5.68 1.36 12.05
N SER A 61 4.37 1.18 12.17
CA SER A 61 3.73 -0.08 12.57
C SER A 61 3.57 -1.09 11.42
N VAL A 62 3.92 -0.71 10.18
CA VAL A 62 3.87 -1.59 9.01
C VAL A 62 4.95 -2.67 9.12
N LYS A 63 4.52 -3.93 9.07
CA LYS A 63 5.39 -5.12 9.10
C LYS A 63 5.54 -5.71 7.71
#